data_AF-A0A972IW25-F1
#
_entry.id   AF-A0A972IW25-F1
#
_cell.length_a   1.000
_cell.length_b   1.000
_cell.length_c   1.000
_cell.angle_alpha   90.00
_cell.angle_beta   90.00
_cell.angle_gamma   90.00
#
_symmetry.space_group_name_H-M   'P 1'
#
loop_
_entity.id
_entity.type
_entity.pdbx_description
1 polymer ?
#
loop_
_entity_poly.entity_id
_entity_poly.type
_entity_poly.pdbx_seq_one_letter_code
_entity_poly.pdbx_strand_id
1 'polypeptide(L)'
;MLLYNCQCCERGDYLASKTPPIGTNQLQEIRKNIEEYVGQKVVLKANKGRKRTIVREGILENTYPSIFIVRIDGQFGDHVRRVSYSYSDILTETVEITVCSGNKNIKVS
;
A
#
# COMPACT_ATOMS: atom_id res chain seq x y z
N MET A 1 -22.19 13.09 2.78
CA MET A 1 -22.17 11.78 3.47
C MET A 1 -21.09 10.90 2.85
N LEU A 2 -19.81 11.20 3.08
CA LEU A 2 -18.69 10.27 2.85
C LEU A 2 -17.67 10.52 3.96
N LEU A 3 -17.74 9.68 5.00
CA LEU A 3 -16.83 9.69 6.15
C LEU A 3 -15.51 9.01 5.75
N TYR A 4 -14.58 9.77 5.19
CA TYR A 4 -13.19 9.36 5.01
C TYR A 4 -12.44 9.48 6.35
N ASN A 5 -12.60 8.47 7.20
CA ASN A 5 -11.83 8.35 8.44
C ASN A 5 -10.50 7.65 8.18
N CYS A 6 -9.46 8.43 7.84
CA CYS A 6 -8.09 8.30 8.37
C CYS A 6 -7.25 9.51 7.92
N GLN A 7 -6.94 10.43 8.86
CA GLN A 7 -5.98 11.54 8.70
C GLN A 7 -4.60 10.97 8.33
N CYS A 8 -3.85 11.48 7.34
CA CYS A 8 -3.52 12.89 7.08
C CYS A 8 -3.36 13.27 5.59
N CYS A 9 -3.53 14.58 5.37
CA CYS A 9 -3.20 15.45 4.22
C CYS A 9 -4.19 15.61 3.05
N GLU A 10 -4.26 16.87 2.67
CA GLU A 10 -5.34 17.55 1.95
C GLU A 10 -5.26 17.39 0.43
N ARG A 11 -6.40 17.64 -0.21
CA ARG A 11 -6.61 17.65 -1.67
C ARG A 11 -5.54 18.47 -2.40
N GLY A 12 -5.01 17.90 -3.48
CA GLY A 12 -4.33 18.64 -4.54
C GLY A 12 -3.80 17.72 -5.63
N ASP A 13 -4.49 17.72 -6.78
CA ASP A 13 -4.00 17.38 -8.12
C ASP A 13 -3.61 15.92 -8.43
N TYR A 14 -4.63 15.08 -8.61
CA TYR A 14 -4.50 13.80 -9.30
C TYR A 14 -4.80 13.97 -10.80
N LEU A 15 -3.87 14.54 -11.58
CA LEU A 15 -3.89 14.45 -13.05
C LEU A 15 -2.51 14.67 -13.67
N ALA A 16 -1.98 13.58 -14.24
CA ALA A 16 -1.17 13.47 -15.45
C ALA A 16 0.13 14.29 -15.58
N SER A 17 1.28 13.58 -15.62
CA SER A 17 2.18 13.54 -16.80
C SER A 17 3.48 12.78 -16.47
N LYS A 18 4.17 12.32 -17.51
CA LYS A 18 5.21 11.28 -17.47
C LYS A 18 6.58 11.73 -16.89
N THR A 19 7.26 10.80 -16.19
CA THR A 19 8.74 10.54 -16.04
C THR A 19 9.64 11.63 -15.43
N PRO A 20 10.73 11.34 -14.63
CA PRO A 20 11.99 10.69 -15.09
C PRO A 20 12.78 9.91 -13.96
N PRO A 21 13.99 9.34 -14.22
CA PRO A 21 14.69 8.47 -13.27
C PRO A 21 15.53 9.28 -12.30
N ILE A 22 15.34 9.18 -10.98
CA ILE A 22 16.31 9.77 -10.05
C ILE A 22 16.25 9.08 -8.69
N GLY A 23 17.42 8.51 -8.32
CA GLY A 23 17.93 8.47 -6.95
C GLY A 23 17.17 7.62 -5.94
N THR A 24 17.38 6.30 -6.00
CA THR A 24 17.64 5.34 -4.91
C THR A 24 17.22 3.96 -5.45
N ASN A 25 18.19 3.09 -5.76
CA ASN A 25 17.92 1.76 -6.36
C ASN A 25 16.83 0.99 -5.60
N GLN A 26 16.75 1.18 -4.28
CA GLN A 26 15.80 0.50 -3.40
C GLN A 26 14.33 0.92 -3.62
N LEU A 27 14.02 2.22 -3.75
CA LEU A 27 12.63 2.64 -3.95
C LEU A 27 12.08 2.17 -5.30
N GLN A 28 12.93 2.15 -6.33
CA GLN A 28 12.59 1.60 -7.64
C GLN A 28 12.37 0.09 -7.59
N GLU A 29 13.18 -0.64 -6.82
CA GLU A 29 13.03 -2.08 -6.63
C GLU A 29 11.75 -2.41 -5.86
N ILE A 30 11.44 -1.69 -4.77
CA ILE A 30 10.18 -1.82 -4.03
C ILE A 30 9.00 -1.59 -4.97
N ARG A 31 9.06 -0.54 -5.78
CA ARG A 31 7.99 -0.21 -6.73
C ARG A 31 7.78 -1.31 -7.76
N LYS A 32 8.86 -1.81 -8.38
CA LYS A 32 8.78 -2.93 -9.33
C LYS A 32 8.20 -4.18 -8.69
N ASN A 33 8.68 -4.56 -7.51
CA ASN A 33 8.16 -5.70 -6.76
C ASN A 33 6.64 -5.56 -6.56
N ILE A 34 6.19 -4.42 -6.02
CA ILE A 34 4.76 -4.21 -5.75
C ILE A 34 3.94 -4.23 -7.04
N GLU A 35 4.45 -3.66 -8.13
CA GLU A 35 3.79 -3.70 -9.45
C GLU A 35 3.63 -5.14 -9.99
N GLU A 36 4.60 -6.03 -9.74
CA GLU A 36 4.52 -7.45 -10.12
C GLU A 36 3.48 -8.24 -9.30
N TYR A 37 3.14 -7.77 -8.10
CA TYR A 37 2.18 -8.43 -7.21
C TYR A 37 0.76 -7.84 -7.28
N VAL A 38 0.48 -6.96 -8.25
CA VAL A 38 -0.87 -6.40 -8.46
C VAL A 38 -1.87 -7.53 -8.75
N GLY A 39 -3.03 -7.46 -8.09
CA GLY A 39 -4.08 -8.48 -8.14
C GLY A 39 -3.87 -9.64 -7.16
N GLN A 40 -2.75 -9.69 -6.43
CA GLN A 40 -2.48 -10.75 -5.44
C GLN A 40 -2.97 -10.37 -4.03
N LYS A 41 -3.18 -11.39 -3.19
CA LYS A 41 -3.49 -11.19 -1.77
C LYS A 41 -2.25 -10.70 -1.04
N VAL A 42 -2.41 -9.64 -0.27
CA VAL A 42 -1.35 -9.00 0.50
C VAL A 42 -1.80 -8.75 1.93
N VAL A 43 -0.86 -8.86 2.86
CA VAL A 43 -1.02 -8.53 4.27
C VAL A 43 -0.19 -7.29 4.54
N LEU A 44 -0.85 -6.22 4.94
CA LEU A 44 -0.23 -4.95 5.32
C LEU A 44 -0.13 -4.86 6.83
N LYS A 45 1.05 -4.50 7.32
CA LYS A 45 1.34 -4.30 8.73
C LYS A 45 1.87 -2.88 8.92
N ALA A 46 1.03 -2.00 9.45
CA ALA A 46 1.35 -0.60 9.68
C ALA A 46 1.66 -0.34 11.17
N ASN A 47 2.77 0.35 11.44
CA ASN A 47 3.19 0.73 12.78
C ASN A 47 2.60 2.10 13.16
N LYS A 48 1.57 2.12 14.02
CA LYS A 48 0.85 3.35 14.39
C LYS A 48 1.32 3.95 15.75
N GLY A 49 2.48 3.53 16.27
CA GLY A 49 3.09 4.10 17.49
C GLY A 49 3.77 3.07 18.42
N ARG A 50 4.12 3.49 19.66
CA ARG A 50 4.99 2.76 20.63
C ARG A 50 4.56 1.34 21.04
N LYS A 51 3.35 0.88 20.70
CA LYS A 51 2.90 -0.49 21.02
C LYS A 51 1.73 -1.01 20.18
N ARG A 52 1.38 -0.30 19.10
CA ARG A 52 0.18 -0.62 18.31
C ARG A 52 0.56 -0.80 16.85
N THR A 53 0.56 -2.06 16.43
CA THR A 53 0.72 -2.47 15.05
C THR A 53 -0.65 -2.89 14.52
N ILE A 54 -1.03 -2.38 13.36
CA ILE A 54 -2.29 -2.71 12.70
C ILE A 54 -1.96 -3.64 11.54
N VAL A 55 -2.47 -4.88 11.61
CA VAL A 55 -2.39 -5.84 10.51
C VAL A 55 -3.72 -5.83 9.75
N ARG A 56 -3.64 -5.73 8.43
CA ARG A 56 -4.79 -5.72 7.52
C ARG A 56 -4.50 -6.67 6.37
N GLU A 57 -5.47 -7.50 6.04
CA GLU A 57 -5.41 -8.36 4.86
C GLU A 57 -6.24 -7.74 3.75
N GLY A 58 -5.75 -7.83 2.52
CA GLY A 58 -6.44 -7.28 1.36
C GLY A 58 -5.87 -7.80 0.05
N ILE A 59 -6.36 -7.22 -1.04
CA ILE A 59 -5.90 -7.48 -2.40
C ILE A 59 -5.28 -6.20 -2.92
N LEU A 60 -4.07 -6.30 -3.47
CA LEU A 60 -3.44 -5.16 -4.14
C LEU A 60 -4.23 -4.85 -5.42
N GLU A 61 -4.98 -3.76 -5.44
CA GLU A 61 -5.92 -3.44 -6.52
C GLU A 61 -5.22 -2.65 -7.64
N ASN A 62 -4.55 -1.55 -7.26
CA ASN A 62 -3.88 -0.66 -8.20
C ASN A 62 -2.55 -0.17 -7.64
N THR A 63 -1.59 0.10 -8.52
CA THR A 63 -0.33 0.74 -8.20
C THR A 63 -0.17 2.01 -9.02
N TYR A 64 0.37 3.05 -8.40
CA TYR A 64 0.66 4.34 -9.02
C TYR A 64 2.11 4.72 -8.76
N PRO A 65 2.65 5.75 -9.42
CA PRO A 65 4.06 6.09 -9.28
C PRO A 65 4.55 6.45 -7.88
N SER A 66 3.67 7.02 -7.05
CA SER A 66 4.02 7.49 -5.70
C SER A 66 3.33 6.70 -4.59
N ILE A 67 2.21 6.03 -4.91
CA ILE A 67 1.37 5.31 -3.95
C ILE A 67 0.85 3.99 -4.55
N PHE A 68 0.41 3.08 -3.70
CA PHE A 68 -0.31 1.87 -4.09
C PHE A 68 -1.63 1.76 -3.31
N ILE A 69 -2.62 1.10 -3.90
CA ILE A 69 -3.97 0.94 -3.36
C ILE A 69 -4.23 -0.54 -3.05
N VAL A 70 -4.57 -0.80 -1.80
CA VAL A 70 -5.00 -2.11 -1.33
C VAL A 70 -6.48 -2.07 -0.98
N ARG A 71 -7.19 -3.07 -1.47
CA ARG A 71 -8.60 -3.29 -1.20
C ARG A 71 -8.75 -4.27 -0.05
N ILE A 72 -9.40 -3.84 1.02
CA ILE A 72 -9.69 -4.63 2.21
C ILE A 72 -11.19 -4.90 2.21
N ASP A 73 -11.58 -6.17 2.15
CA ASP A 73 -12.96 -6.58 2.29
C ASP A 73 -13.37 -6.47 3.77
N GLY A 74 -14.44 -5.72 4.06
CA GLY A 74 -14.95 -5.58 5.42
C GLY A 74 -15.61 -6.87 5.93
N GLN A 75 -15.57 -7.11 7.24
CA GLN A 75 -16.20 -8.31 7.84
C GLN A 75 -17.74 -8.28 7.86
N PHE A 76 -18.38 -7.12 7.62
CA PHE A 76 -19.83 -6.97 7.72
C PHE A 76 -20.38 -6.14 6.55
N GLY A 77 -20.87 -6.81 5.51
CA GLY A 77 -21.55 -6.24 4.34
C GLY A 77 -20.63 -5.84 3.18
N ASP A 78 -21.22 -5.44 2.04
CA ASP A 78 -20.57 -5.00 0.78
C ASP A 78 -19.67 -3.75 0.89
N HIS A 79 -19.22 -3.42 2.11
CA HIS A 79 -18.33 -2.31 2.42
C HIS A 79 -16.89 -2.69 2.13
N VAL A 80 -16.51 -2.57 0.85
CA VAL A 80 -15.13 -2.65 0.40
C VAL A 80 -14.39 -1.37 0.82
N ARG A 81 -13.33 -1.51 1.62
CA ARG A 81 -12.49 -0.39 2.06
C ARG A 81 -11.20 -0.36 1.26
N ARG A 82 -10.94 0.75 0.57
CA ARG A 82 -9.66 0.98 -0.11
C ARG A 82 -8.73 1.80 0.78
N VAL A 83 -7.48 1.38 0.88
CA VAL A 83 -6.42 2.09 1.60
C VAL A 83 -5.27 2.37 0.64
N SER A 84 -4.70 3.57 0.73
CA SER A 84 -3.56 3.98 -0.08
C SER A 84 -2.35 4.22 0.81
N TYR A 85 -1.19 3.70 0.39
CA TYR A 85 0.09 3.85 1.07
C TYR A 85 1.16 4.30 0.09
N SER A 86 2.19 5.00 0.57
CA SER A 86 3.31 5.43 -0.26
C SER A 86 4.45 4.41 -0.24
N TYR A 87 5.30 4.41 -1.27
CA TYR A 87 6.51 3.56 -1.27
C TYR A 87 7.52 4.00 -0.21
N SER A 88 7.51 5.28 0.16
CA SER A 88 8.33 5.82 1.24
C SER A 88 7.95 5.22 2.60
N ASP A 89 6.70 4.85 2.81
CA ASP A 89 6.25 4.20 4.05
C ASP A 89 6.85 2.79 4.20
N ILE A 90 7.05 2.10 3.07
CA ILE A 90 7.73 0.79 3.03
C ILE A 90 9.22 0.97 3.26
N LEU A 91 9.83 1.93 2.57
CA LEU A 91 11.25 2.26 2.73
C LEU A 91 11.61 2.65 4.17
N THR A 92 10.70 3.32 4.88
CA THR A 92 10.89 3.74 6.28
C THR A 92 10.46 2.67 7.30
N GLU A 93 10.09 1.47 6.84
CA GLU A 93 9.59 0.36 7.66
C GLU A 93 8.35 0.72 8.51
N THR A 94 7.67 1.81 8.17
CA THR A 94 6.43 2.20 8.84
C THR A 94 5.27 1.32 8.39
N VAL A 95 5.36 0.78 7.17
CA VAL A 95 4.42 -0.18 6.58
C VAL A 95 5.19 -1.35 6.01
N GLU A 96 4.93 -2.56 6.51
CA GLU A 96 5.44 -3.80 5.92
C GLU A 96 4.33 -4.42 5.05
N ILE A 97 4.66 -4.81 3.83
CA ILE A 97 3.76 -5.55 2.94
C ILE A 97 4.26 -6.98 2.78
N THR A 98 3.34 -7.94 2.95
CA THR A 98 3.61 -9.37 2.78
C THR A 98 2.70 -9.90 1.68
N VAL A 99 3.28 -10.38 0.58
CA VAL A 99 2.52 -10.96 -0.52
C VAL A 99 2.31 -12.45 -0.25
N CYS A 100 1.06 -12.89 -0.30
CA CYS A 100 0.68 -14.30 -0.20
C CYS A 100 0.54 -14.89 -1.60
N SER A 101 1.66 -15.29 -2.20
CA SER A 101 1.69 -15.95 -3.51
C SER A 101 2.01 -17.43 -3.31
N GLY A 102 0.99 -18.30 -3.45
CA GLY A 102 1.12 -19.77 -3.48
C GLY A 102 2.12 -20.38 -2.49
N ASN A 103 1.69 -20.62 -1.25
CA ASN A 103 2.49 -21.21 -0.15
C ASN A 103 3.76 -20.42 0.27
N LYS A 104 4.03 -19.25 -0.32
CA LYS A 104 5.18 -18.40 0.03
C LYS A 104 4.68 -17.02 0.47
N ASN A 105 5.26 -16.53 1.58
CA ASN A 105 5.03 -15.20 2.11
C ASN A 105 6.26 -14.34 1.77
N ILE A 106 6.11 -13.45 0.80
CA ILE A 106 7.20 -12.57 0.35
C ILE A 106 7.05 -11.24 1.09
N LYS A 107 7.98 -10.91 1.99
CA LYS A 107 8.00 -9.62 2.67
C LYS A 107 8.75 -8.60 1.81
N VAL A 108 8.14 -7.45 1.56
CA VAL A 108 8.79 -6.31 0.92
C VAL A 108 9.05 -5.26 2.01
N SER A 109 10.32 -4.94 2.23
CA SER A 109 10.86 -3.95 3.18
C SER A 109 12.14 -3.37 2.63
#